data_AF-A0A961LF09-F1
#
_entry.id   AF-A0A961LF09-F1
#
_cell.length_a   1.000
_cell.length_b   1.000
_cell.length_c   1.000
_cell.angle_alpha   90.00
_cell.angle_beta   90.00
_cell.angle_gamma   90.00
#
_symmetry.space_group_name_H-M   'P 1'
#
loop_
_entity.id
_entity.type
_entity.pdbx_description
1 polymer ?
#
loop_
_entity_poly.entity_id
_entity_poly.type
_entity_poly.pdbx_seq_one_letter_code
_entity_poly.pdbx_strand_id
1 'polypeptide(L)'
;MPRNGSGVYSTPPGTAAISGELISSAKFNELVADIASDLNLPRPIIVGGTGASNAGAARTNLGVDRAMIYAAKSADYLAVEADDNAVIRFTAAATLSLTAAATLGANWHVTVTAAGGDIVIDPNGSEQINGAETLIVPQNHSATIICDGNQFRSIFLAPFIETAAAGGRNSLSGLTISNNATDAANDIDIAPGTCVDSTNTVSITLTASLTKRLDALWAAGNNQGGLDTGTFPTGTYHVFAIKNPTTGAVDALFSLSPTAPTLPTGYTAFRRIGSFMRAGSNRAFQQFGDEFYLAAPNLDVAGLNSEGTNAILRTLTVPTGINVKAMLRVRGTSSNAWGVLFTPPDVPDVVPELADAPLVDIGNSPGSPDRSTLAIRTNTSAQIRTRATTANVTLHVVTYGWIDARGK
;
A
#
# COMPACT_ATOMS: atom_id res chain seq x y z
N MET A 1 -12.15 47.63 -40.98
CA MET A 1 -11.50 48.88 -41.43
C MET A 1 -10.00 48.63 -41.57
N PRO A 2 -9.32 49.19 -42.59
CA PRO A 2 -7.89 48.96 -42.81
C PRO A 2 -7.07 49.45 -41.62
N ARG A 3 -6.08 48.67 -41.19
CA ARG A 3 -5.10 49.03 -40.15
C ARG A 3 -3.70 48.94 -40.75
N ASN A 4 -2.76 49.74 -40.27
CA ASN A 4 -1.37 49.65 -40.70
C ASN A 4 -0.70 48.36 -40.15
N GLY A 5 0.56 48.11 -40.53
CA GLY A 5 1.32 46.94 -40.04
C GLY A 5 1.54 46.87 -38.53
N SER A 6 1.17 47.91 -37.78
CA SER A 6 1.20 47.98 -36.31
C SER A 6 -0.20 47.97 -35.68
N GLY A 7 -1.25 47.70 -36.46
CA GLY A 7 -2.63 47.63 -35.97
C GLY A 7 -3.32 48.99 -35.74
N VAL A 8 -2.68 50.11 -36.07
CA VAL A 8 -3.26 51.45 -35.93
C VAL A 8 -4.18 51.74 -37.12
N TYR A 9 -5.41 52.14 -36.81
CA TYR A 9 -6.38 52.62 -37.78
C TYR A 9 -6.05 54.07 -38.20
N SER A 10 -6.08 54.33 -39.50
CA SER A 10 -6.11 55.67 -40.07
C SER A 10 -7.33 55.83 -40.94
N THR A 11 -7.91 57.03 -40.95
CA THR A 11 -9.04 57.33 -41.82
C THR A 11 -8.63 57.18 -43.29
N PRO A 12 -9.46 56.57 -44.16
CA PRO A 12 -9.14 56.45 -45.57
C PRO A 12 -8.91 57.83 -46.22
N PRO A 13 -7.95 57.95 -47.16
CA PRO A 13 -7.76 59.19 -47.91
C PRO A 13 -9.07 59.65 -48.58
N GLY A 14 -9.39 60.94 -48.49
CA GLY A 14 -10.63 61.51 -49.07
C GLY A 14 -11.88 61.41 -48.19
N THR A 15 -11.77 60.89 -46.96
CA THR A 15 -12.92 60.81 -46.03
C THR A 15 -13.36 62.18 -45.51
N ALA A 16 -12.48 63.18 -45.43
CA ALA A 16 -12.82 64.49 -44.87
C ALA A 16 -13.85 65.25 -45.73
N ALA A 17 -14.92 65.74 -45.11
CA ALA A 17 -15.94 66.53 -45.81
C ALA A 17 -15.43 67.95 -46.13
N ILE A 18 -15.80 68.47 -47.31
CA ILE A 18 -15.42 69.81 -47.82
C ILE A 18 -16.62 70.77 -47.65
N SER A 19 -16.37 72.05 -47.32
CA SER A 19 -17.42 73.05 -47.03
C SER A 19 -18.23 73.44 -48.28
N GLY A 20 -19.57 73.46 -48.19
CA GLY A 20 -20.45 73.99 -49.26
C GLY A 20 -21.85 73.36 -49.48
N GLU A 21 -22.24 72.29 -48.76
CA GLU A 21 -23.47 71.50 -49.06
C GLU A 21 -24.23 70.99 -47.80
N LEU A 22 -25.41 70.36 -48.02
CA LEU A 22 -26.51 69.90 -47.12
C LEU A 22 -26.15 69.18 -45.79
N ILE A 23 -24.89 68.96 -45.43
CA ILE A 23 -24.45 68.41 -44.13
C ILE A 23 -23.27 69.22 -43.56
N SER A 24 -23.27 69.46 -42.25
CA SER A 24 -22.19 70.22 -41.60
C SER A 24 -20.87 69.43 -41.59
N SER A 25 -19.89 69.88 -42.38
CA SER A 25 -18.56 69.25 -42.48
C SER A 25 -17.83 69.17 -41.15
N ALA A 26 -18.01 70.14 -40.26
CA ALA A 26 -17.42 70.14 -38.92
C ALA A 26 -17.89 68.93 -38.07
N LYS A 27 -19.20 68.73 -37.95
CA LYS A 27 -19.78 67.63 -37.17
C LYS A 27 -19.42 66.26 -37.72
N PHE A 28 -19.34 66.14 -39.05
CA PHE A 28 -18.92 64.90 -39.71
C PHE A 28 -17.44 64.59 -39.40
N ASN A 29 -16.55 65.57 -39.52
CA ASN A 29 -15.13 65.38 -39.25
C ASN A 29 -14.88 65.07 -37.77
N GLU A 30 -15.64 65.67 -36.84
CA GLU A 30 -15.62 65.33 -35.41
C GLU A 30 -16.01 63.87 -35.15
N LEU A 31 -17.11 63.40 -35.73
CA LEU A 31 -17.53 61.99 -35.60
C LEU A 31 -16.47 61.03 -36.16
N VAL A 32 -15.91 61.33 -37.32
CA VAL A 32 -14.86 60.50 -37.93
C VAL A 32 -13.60 60.47 -37.07
N ALA A 33 -13.24 61.59 -36.43
CA ALA A 33 -12.12 61.66 -35.49
C ALA A 33 -12.40 60.85 -34.21
N ASP A 34 -13.62 60.91 -33.67
CA ASP A 34 -14.03 60.15 -32.48
C ASP A 34 -13.97 58.63 -32.73
N ILE A 35 -14.51 58.18 -33.88
CA ILE A 35 -14.41 56.77 -34.31
C ILE A 35 -12.95 56.36 -34.49
N ALA A 36 -12.11 57.22 -35.07
CA ALA A 36 -10.69 56.92 -35.22
C ALA A 36 -9.97 56.80 -33.87
N SER A 37 -10.40 57.56 -32.87
CA SER A 37 -9.92 57.48 -31.49
C SER A 37 -10.36 56.18 -30.82
N ASP A 38 -11.65 55.84 -30.84
CA ASP A 38 -12.20 54.62 -30.24
C ASP A 38 -11.54 53.34 -30.79
N LEU A 39 -11.26 53.31 -32.09
CA LEU A 39 -10.64 52.14 -32.75
C LEU A 39 -9.14 51.95 -32.46
N ASN A 40 -8.48 52.98 -31.92
CA ASN A 40 -7.05 53.00 -31.63
C ASN A 40 -6.72 52.96 -30.14
N LEU A 41 -7.68 53.27 -29.28
CA LEU A 41 -7.55 53.14 -27.83
C LEU A 41 -7.94 51.74 -27.35
N PRO A 42 -7.37 51.26 -26.23
CA PRO A 42 -7.84 50.03 -25.59
C PRO A 42 -9.34 50.13 -25.28
N ARG A 43 -10.13 49.15 -25.73
CA ARG A 43 -11.58 49.17 -25.50
C ARG A 43 -11.87 48.96 -24.00
N PRO A 44 -12.75 49.78 -23.38
CA PRO A 44 -13.16 49.59 -21.99
C PRO A 44 -13.81 48.24 -21.71
N ILE A 45 -13.75 47.80 -20.46
CA ILE A 45 -14.34 46.51 -20.02
C ILE A 45 -15.86 46.47 -20.24
N ILE A 46 -16.54 47.60 -20.04
CA ILE A 46 -18.01 47.72 -20.15
C ILE A 46 -18.53 47.40 -21.57
N VAL A 47 -17.68 47.53 -22.60
CA VAL A 47 -18.02 47.21 -24.00
C VAL A 47 -17.41 45.89 -24.48
N GLY A 48 -17.01 45.01 -23.56
CA GLY A 48 -16.42 43.70 -23.85
C GLY A 48 -14.94 43.74 -24.22
N GLY A 49 -14.24 44.84 -23.94
CA GLY A 49 -12.77 44.88 -24.01
C GLY A 49 -12.11 44.38 -22.73
N THR A 50 -10.78 44.26 -22.74
CA THR A 50 -10.02 44.03 -21.50
C THR A 50 -9.38 45.31 -20.98
N GLY A 51 -9.48 46.45 -21.69
CA GLY A 51 -8.75 47.68 -21.36
C GLY A 51 -7.22 47.57 -21.53
N ALA A 52 -6.70 46.48 -22.11
CA ALA A 52 -5.27 46.21 -22.25
C ALA A 52 -4.82 46.21 -23.72
N SER A 53 -3.55 46.58 -23.96
CA SER A 53 -2.90 46.56 -25.29
C SER A 53 -1.99 45.34 -25.51
N ASN A 54 -1.84 44.48 -24.50
CA ASN A 54 -1.05 43.25 -24.58
C ASN A 54 -1.73 42.10 -23.83
N ALA A 55 -1.33 40.87 -24.15
CA ALA A 55 -1.95 39.66 -23.61
C ALA A 55 -1.75 39.50 -22.09
N GLY A 56 -0.64 39.98 -21.53
CA GLY A 56 -0.37 39.89 -20.09
C GLY A 56 -1.36 40.73 -19.28
N ALA A 57 -1.44 42.02 -19.58
CA ALA A 57 -2.39 42.93 -18.94
C ALA A 57 -3.85 42.53 -19.20
N ALA A 58 -4.16 41.95 -20.37
CA ALA A 58 -5.49 41.42 -20.65
C ALA A 58 -5.88 40.27 -19.71
N ARG A 59 -4.97 39.34 -19.43
CA ARG A 59 -5.20 38.25 -18.46
C ARG A 59 -5.40 38.77 -17.05
N THR A 60 -4.55 39.71 -16.62
CA THR A 60 -4.69 40.37 -15.32
C THR A 60 -6.05 41.04 -15.17
N ASN A 61 -6.49 41.79 -16.19
CA ASN A 61 -7.79 42.48 -16.16
C ASN A 61 -8.99 41.52 -16.19
N LEU A 62 -8.83 40.32 -16.76
CA LEU A 62 -9.83 39.27 -16.74
C LEU A 62 -9.78 38.39 -15.48
N GLY A 63 -8.72 38.50 -14.66
CA GLY A 63 -8.51 37.66 -13.48
C GLY A 63 -8.28 36.18 -13.81
N VAL A 64 -7.63 35.89 -14.96
CA VAL A 64 -7.34 34.52 -15.40
C VAL A 64 -5.84 34.21 -15.31
N ASP A 65 -5.52 32.95 -15.00
CA ASP A 65 -4.14 32.47 -14.94
C ASP A 65 -3.46 32.40 -16.32
N ARG A 66 -2.14 32.27 -16.30
CA ARG A 66 -1.37 31.88 -17.48
C ARG A 66 -1.73 30.46 -17.94
N ALA A 67 -1.40 30.14 -19.19
CA ALA A 67 -1.66 28.80 -19.71
C ALA A 67 -0.82 27.77 -18.93
N MET A 68 -1.44 26.64 -18.56
CA MET A 68 -0.71 25.55 -17.91
C MET A 68 0.27 24.91 -18.90
N ILE A 69 1.56 24.92 -18.56
CA ILE A 69 2.64 24.37 -19.38
C ILE A 69 3.28 23.20 -18.64
N TYR A 70 3.61 22.12 -19.34
CA TYR A 70 4.36 20.99 -18.79
C TYR A 70 5.85 21.09 -19.15
N ALA A 71 6.72 20.94 -18.17
CA ALA A 71 8.18 20.94 -18.35
C ALA A 71 8.83 19.78 -17.59
N ALA A 72 9.72 19.05 -18.25
CA ALA A 72 10.55 18.04 -17.61
C ALA A 72 11.96 18.59 -17.33
N LYS A 73 12.51 18.29 -16.14
CA LYS A 73 13.85 18.68 -15.70
C LYS A 73 14.56 17.45 -15.12
N SER A 74 15.88 17.38 -15.30
CA SER A 74 16.71 16.28 -14.78
C SER A 74 17.85 16.78 -13.88
N ALA A 75 17.85 18.06 -13.53
CA ALA A 75 18.85 18.75 -12.73
C ALA A 75 18.21 20.01 -12.14
N ASP A 76 18.97 20.74 -11.33
CA ASP A 76 18.55 21.97 -10.65
C ASP A 76 17.93 22.99 -11.63
N TYR A 77 16.91 23.70 -11.14
CA TYR A 77 16.17 24.68 -11.94
C TYR A 77 15.80 25.89 -11.09
N LEU A 78 15.86 27.08 -11.70
CA LEU A 78 15.37 28.32 -11.10
C LEU A 78 13.98 28.63 -11.65
N ALA A 79 12.95 28.58 -10.81
CA ALA A 79 11.61 28.98 -11.17
C ALA A 79 11.52 30.50 -11.34
N VAL A 80 10.95 30.94 -12.47
CA VAL A 80 10.81 32.35 -12.86
C VAL A 80 9.34 32.72 -13.10
N GLU A 81 9.06 33.99 -13.35
CA GLU A 81 7.69 34.47 -13.66
C GLU A 81 7.07 33.75 -14.87
N ALA A 82 7.88 33.25 -15.80
CA ALA A 82 7.42 32.47 -16.94
C ALA A 82 6.80 31.11 -16.56
N ASP A 83 7.17 30.55 -15.41
CA ASP A 83 6.70 29.26 -14.91
C ASP A 83 5.37 29.34 -14.14
N ASP A 84 4.74 30.51 -14.10
CA ASP A 84 3.43 30.67 -13.46
C ASP A 84 2.37 29.76 -14.11
N ASN A 85 1.67 29.01 -13.27
CA ASN A 85 0.75 27.91 -13.62
C ASN A 85 1.42 26.71 -14.34
N ALA A 86 2.75 26.57 -14.29
CA ALA A 86 3.43 25.42 -14.90
C ALA A 86 3.39 24.16 -14.02
N VAL A 87 3.52 23.00 -14.68
CA VAL A 87 3.79 21.71 -14.06
C VAL A 87 5.22 21.30 -14.40
N ILE A 88 6.10 21.28 -13.39
CA ILE A 88 7.51 20.92 -13.53
C ILE A 88 7.72 19.52 -12.97
N ARG A 89 8.06 18.57 -13.84
CA ARG A 89 8.40 17.20 -13.47
C ARG A 89 9.92 17.02 -13.41
N PHE A 90 10.42 16.62 -12.25
CA PHE A 90 11.82 16.26 -12.08
C PHE A 90 12.03 14.75 -12.20
N THR A 91 12.93 14.33 -13.09
CA THR A 91 13.25 12.92 -13.36
C THR A 91 14.51 12.43 -12.62
N ALA A 92 15.06 13.24 -11.72
CA ALA A 92 16.16 12.93 -10.81
C ALA A 92 16.06 13.83 -9.57
N ALA A 93 16.82 13.53 -8.51
CA ALA A 93 16.95 14.44 -7.38
C ALA A 93 17.56 15.78 -7.83
N ALA A 94 17.01 16.90 -7.35
CA ALA A 94 17.41 18.24 -7.76
C ALA A 94 16.90 19.31 -6.77
N THR A 95 17.40 20.53 -6.92
CA THR A 95 16.91 21.72 -6.24
C THR A 95 16.09 22.57 -7.20
N LEU A 96 14.86 22.89 -6.81
CA LEU A 96 14.06 23.96 -7.42
C LEU A 96 14.28 25.24 -6.61
N SER A 97 15.19 26.08 -7.06
CA SER A 97 15.33 27.42 -6.50
C SER A 97 14.18 28.31 -6.98
N LEU A 98 13.71 29.21 -6.13
CA LEU A 98 12.66 30.17 -6.49
C LEU A 98 13.26 31.55 -6.69
N THR A 99 12.84 32.25 -7.75
CA THR A 99 13.08 33.69 -7.86
C THR A 99 12.38 34.40 -6.69
N ALA A 100 12.93 35.53 -6.22
CA ALA A 100 12.39 36.26 -5.08
C ALA A 100 10.86 36.47 -5.16
N ALA A 101 10.16 36.25 -4.05
CA ALA A 101 8.70 36.33 -3.94
C ALA A 101 8.17 37.69 -4.41
N ALA A 102 8.88 38.77 -4.10
CA ALA A 102 8.53 40.12 -4.55
C ALA A 102 8.59 40.30 -6.08
N THR A 103 9.41 39.50 -6.78
CA THR A 103 9.50 39.51 -8.24
C THR A 103 8.46 38.61 -8.89
N LEU A 104 8.22 37.42 -8.31
CA LEU A 104 7.19 36.50 -8.80
C LEU A 104 5.78 37.06 -8.61
N GLY A 105 5.58 37.83 -7.53
CA GLY A 105 4.32 38.49 -7.23
C GLY A 105 3.28 37.55 -6.59
N ALA A 106 2.26 38.16 -5.99
CA ALA A 106 1.18 37.42 -5.36
C ALA A 106 0.40 36.58 -6.39
N ASN A 107 -0.01 35.38 -5.99
CA ASN A 107 -0.73 34.37 -6.78
C ASN A 107 0.10 33.62 -7.83
N TRP A 108 1.39 33.95 -7.99
CA TRP A 108 2.29 33.09 -8.77
C TRP A 108 2.28 31.69 -8.17
N HIS A 109 2.10 30.66 -9.00
CA HIS A 109 2.09 29.28 -8.53
C HIS A 109 2.70 28.31 -9.52
N VAL A 110 3.25 27.21 -9.01
CA VAL A 110 3.82 26.14 -9.82
C VAL A 110 3.54 24.79 -9.17
N THR A 111 3.21 23.78 -9.97
CA THR A 111 3.12 22.39 -9.50
C THR A 111 4.44 21.69 -9.77
N VAL A 112 5.01 21.08 -8.73
CA VAL A 112 6.28 20.35 -8.79
C VAL A 112 6.00 18.87 -8.59
N THR A 113 6.57 18.00 -9.44
CA THR A 113 6.45 16.53 -9.32
C THR A 113 7.84 15.91 -9.20
N ALA A 114 8.08 15.23 -8.07
CA ALA A 114 9.34 14.57 -7.74
C ALA A 114 9.34 13.10 -8.23
N ALA A 115 9.58 12.86 -9.52
CA ALA A 115 9.46 11.51 -10.09
C ALA A 115 10.72 10.64 -9.96
N GLY A 116 11.92 11.24 -10.05
CA GLY A 116 13.18 10.48 -10.04
C GLY A 116 14.06 10.67 -8.82
N GLY A 117 13.59 11.38 -7.79
CA GLY A 117 14.31 11.62 -6.54
C GLY A 117 13.67 12.76 -5.76
N ASP A 118 14.16 12.99 -4.54
CA ASP A 118 13.70 14.09 -3.68
C ASP A 118 14.02 15.45 -4.31
N ILE A 119 13.07 16.37 -4.23
CA ILE A 119 13.24 17.74 -4.73
C ILE A 119 13.26 18.72 -3.57
N VAL A 120 14.34 19.49 -3.48
CA VAL A 120 14.47 20.57 -2.51
C VAL A 120 13.91 21.84 -3.12
N ILE A 121 12.89 22.41 -2.50
CA ILE A 121 12.37 23.75 -2.83
C ILE A 121 13.15 24.76 -2.01
N ASP A 122 13.80 25.70 -2.69
CA ASP A 122 14.75 26.65 -2.12
C ASP A 122 14.35 28.11 -2.47
N PRO A 123 13.53 28.76 -1.62
CA PRO A 123 13.24 30.19 -1.68
C PRO A 123 14.50 31.09 -1.72
N ASN A 124 14.36 32.31 -2.24
CA ASN A 124 15.50 33.21 -2.39
C ASN A 124 15.93 33.83 -1.06
N GLY A 125 17.18 33.62 -0.65
CA GLY A 125 17.77 34.32 0.50
C GLY A 125 17.10 33.92 1.83
N SER A 126 16.41 34.86 2.48
CA SER A 126 15.74 34.64 3.78
C SER A 126 14.22 34.43 3.65
N GLU A 127 13.72 34.29 2.42
CA GLU A 127 12.32 33.94 2.19
C GLU A 127 12.03 32.54 2.74
N GLN A 128 10.79 32.33 3.20
CA GLN A 128 10.40 31.06 3.80
C GLN A 128 9.32 30.38 2.99
N ILE A 129 9.34 29.05 3.01
CA ILE A 129 8.27 28.17 2.54
C ILE A 129 7.67 27.42 3.74
N ASN A 130 6.38 27.65 4.00
CA ASN A 130 5.69 27.11 5.19
C ASN A 130 6.40 27.42 6.53
N GLY A 131 7.14 28.52 6.61
CA GLY A 131 7.90 28.91 7.81
C GLY A 131 9.29 28.26 7.94
N ALA A 132 9.75 27.52 6.93
CA ALA A 132 11.10 26.97 6.85
C ALA A 132 11.90 27.61 5.69
N GLU A 133 13.23 27.58 5.76
CA GLU A 133 14.10 28.09 4.68
C GLU A 133 14.05 27.22 3.43
N THR A 134 13.79 25.92 3.57
CA THR A 134 13.62 24.99 2.45
C THR A 134 12.50 23.99 2.73
N LEU A 135 11.96 23.38 1.67
CA LEU A 135 10.98 22.30 1.76
C LEU A 135 11.43 21.12 0.90
N ILE A 136 11.37 19.90 1.44
CA ILE A 136 11.59 18.69 0.63
C ILE A 136 10.25 18.19 0.12
N VAL A 137 10.13 18.04 -1.20
CA VAL A 137 9.10 17.23 -1.86
C VAL A 137 9.71 15.85 -2.06
N PRO A 138 9.32 14.83 -1.27
CA PRO A 138 9.94 13.51 -1.37
C PRO A 138 9.64 12.87 -2.72
N GLN A 139 10.48 11.92 -3.14
CA GLN A 139 10.20 11.13 -4.33
C GLN A 139 8.78 10.54 -4.30
N ASN A 140 8.11 10.53 -5.44
CA ASN A 140 6.71 10.14 -5.65
C ASN A 140 5.67 11.06 -4.99
N HIS A 141 6.04 12.30 -4.70
CA HIS A 141 5.11 13.33 -4.23
C HIS A 141 5.02 14.48 -5.22
N SER A 142 3.92 15.22 -5.12
CA SER A 142 3.75 16.49 -5.81
C SER A 142 3.26 17.56 -4.85
N ALA A 143 3.75 18.77 -5.02
CA ALA A 143 3.33 19.92 -4.25
C ALA A 143 3.03 21.07 -5.21
N THR A 144 1.97 21.81 -4.92
CA THR A 144 1.76 23.12 -5.56
C THR A 144 2.34 24.17 -4.64
N ILE A 145 3.27 24.96 -5.17
CA ILE A 145 3.91 26.07 -4.49
C ILE A 145 3.18 27.35 -4.91
N ILE A 146 2.82 28.19 -3.94
CA ILE A 146 2.08 29.44 -4.16
C ILE A 146 2.86 30.58 -3.49
N CYS A 147 3.04 31.68 -4.21
CA CYS A 147 3.63 32.92 -3.72
C CYS A 147 2.53 33.87 -3.19
N ASP A 148 2.71 34.42 -2.00
CA ASP A 148 1.82 35.46 -1.45
C ASP A 148 2.32 36.89 -1.72
N GLY A 149 3.44 37.03 -2.44
CA GLY A 149 4.13 38.29 -2.71
C GLY A 149 5.27 38.61 -1.74
N ASN A 150 5.41 37.85 -0.64
CA ASN A 150 6.45 38.00 0.38
C ASN A 150 7.13 36.68 0.76
N GLN A 151 6.39 35.59 0.76
CA GLN A 151 6.80 34.24 1.13
C GLN A 151 6.12 33.20 0.23
N PHE A 152 6.48 31.94 0.44
CA PHE A 152 5.90 30.80 -0.26
C PHE A 152 5.10 29.91 0.68
N ARG A 153 4.04 29.31 0.14
CA ARG A 153 3.27 28.24 0.79
C ARG A 153 3.28 27.03 -0.12
N SER A 154 3.28 25.84 0.46
CA SER A 154 3.01 24.62 -0.28
C SER A 154 1.66 24.04 0.11
N ILE A 155 0.91 23.63 -0.90
CA ILE A 155 -0.20 22.70 -0.75
C ILE A 155 0.33 21.35 -1.20
N PHE A 156 0.55 20.46 -0.23
CA PHE A 156 0.87 19.08 -0.51
C PHE A 156 -0.37 18.40 -1.11
N LEU A 157 -0.24 17.91 -2.34
CA LEU A 157 -1.16 16.88 -2.78
C LEU A 157 -0.70 15.55 -2.17
N ALA A 158 -1.66 14.75 -1.71
CA ALA A 158 -1.47 13.36 -1.28
C ALA A 158 -0.55 12.60 -2.26
N PRO A 159 0.15 11.52 -1.84
CA PRO A 159 1.16 10.85 -2.64
C PRO A 159 0.69 10.67 -4.09
N PHE A 160 1.49 11.18 -5.02
CA PHE A 160 1.27 10.96 -6.44
C PHE A 160 1.75 9.53 -6.72
N ILE A 161 0.80 8.61 -6.69
CA ILE A 161 1.07 7.19 -6.89
C ILE A 161 1.11 6.94 -8.40
N GLU A 162 2.30 7.00 -8.99
CA GLU A 162 2.51 6.66 -10.40
C GLU A 162 2.45 5.14 -10.65
N THR A 163 2.53 4.34 -9.58
CA THR A 163 2.42 2.88 -9.60
C THR A 163 1.50 2.45 -8.47
N ALA A 164 0.40 1.75 -8.78
CA ALA A 164 -0.68 1.36 -7.88
C ALA A 164 -0.28 1.25 -6.40
N ALA A 165 -1.02 1.96 -5.54
CA ALA A 165 -0.73 2.09 -4.12
C ALA A 165 -0.41 0.72 -3.52
N ALA A 166 0.71 0.65 -2.77
CA ALA A 166 0.91 -0.47 -1.87
C ALA A 166 -0.36 -0.62 -1.04
N GLY A 167 -0.99 -1.80 -1.08
CA GLY A 167 -2.20 -2.08 -0.30
C GLY A 167 -1.99 -1.68 1.17
N GLY A 168 -3.07 -1.41 1.91
CA GLY A 168 -3.00 -1.02 3.32
C GLY A 168 -2.03 -1.91 4.12
N ARG A 169 -1.44 -1.38 5.20
CA ARG A 169 -0.47 -2.12 6.03
C ARG A 169 -1.01 -3.51 6.37
N ASN A 170 -0.16 -4.51 6.22
CA ASN A 170 -0.46 -5.91 6.43
C ASN A 170 -1.59 -6.48 5.56
N SER A 171 -1.93 -5.83 4.45
CA SER A 171 -2.94 -6.33 3.51
C SER A 171 -2.52 -7.67 2.91
N LEU A 172 -3.48 -8.59 2.90
CA LEU A 172 -3.41 -9.88 2.22
C LEU A 172 -4.83 -10.30 1.84
N SER A 173 -5.06 -10.48 0.53
CA SER A 173 -6.34 -10.92 -0.04
C SER A 173 -6.08 -11.92 -1.16
N GLY A 174 -6.87 -13.00 -1.21
CA GLY A 174 -6.55 -14.16 -2.06
C GLY A 174 -5.28 -14.86 -1.55
N LEU A 175 -4.40 -15.25 -2.47
CA LEU A 175 -3.14 -15.95 -2.16
C LEU A 175 -3.34 -17.14 -1.21
N THR A 176 -4.48 -17.82 -1.37
CA THR A 176 -4.77 -19.08 -0.66
C THR A 176 -3.94 -20.19 -1.27
N ILE A 177 -3.52 -21.13 -0.43
CA ILE A 177 -2.74 -22.29 -0.81
C ILE A 177 -3.60 -23.55 -0.71
N SER A 178 -3.32 -24.54 -1.54
CA SER A 178 -3.99 -25.85 -1.51
C SER A 178 -3.05 -26.94 -2.00
N ASN A 179 -3.26 -28.18 -1.56
CA ASN A 179 -2.60 -29.32 -2.18
C ASN A 179 -2.98 -29.39 -3.67
N ASN A 180 -2.00 -29.66 -4.54
CA ASN A 180 -2.27 -29.78 -5.96
C ASN A 180 -3.18 -30.97 -6.27
N ALA A 181 -4.08 -30.81 -7.25
CA ALA A 181 -5.05 -31.86 -7.60
C ALA A 181 -4.44 -33.09 -8.30
N THR A 182 -3.28 -32.94 -8.93
CA THR A 182 -2.59 -34.00 -9.69
C THR A 182 -1.45 -34.62 -8.88
N ASP A 183 -0.65 -33.81 -8.20
CA ASP A 183 0.42 -34.26 -7.30
C ASP A 183 0.29 -33.61 -5.91
N ALA A 184 -0.73 -34.02 -5.16
CA ALA A 184 -0.93 -33.55 -3.79
C ALA A 184 0.24 -33.90 -2.85
N ALA A 185 1.12 -34.83 -3.23
CA ALA A 185 2.18 -35.32 -2.38
C ALA A 185 3.39 -34.38 -2.33
N ASN A 186 3.67 -33.66 -3.42
CA ASN A 186 4.84 -32.77 -3.52
C ASN A 186 4.48 -31.34 -3.90
N ASP A 187 3.29 -31.09 -4.47
CA ASP A 187 2.97 -29.80 -5.07
C ASP A 187 1.91 -29.04 -4.28
N ILE A 188 2.06 -27.72 -4.26
CA ILE A 188 1.10 -26.77 -3.68
C ILE A 188 0.70 -25.78 -4.77
N ASP A 189 -0.61 -25.57 -4.89
CA ASP A 189 -1.20 -24.53 -5.72
C ASP A 189 -1.38 -23.25 -4.89
N ILE A 190 -1.08 -22.10 -5.49
CA ILE A 190 -1.26 -20.77 -4.94
C ILE A 190 -2.23 -20.04 -5.85
N ALA A 191 -3.38 -19.64 -5.30
CA ALA A 191 -4.40 -18.88 -6.01
C ALA A 191 -3.97 -17.43 -6.27
N PRO A 192 -4.52 -16.76 -7.30
CA PRO A 192 -4.30 -15.33 -7.53
C PRO A 192 -4.67 -14.49 -6.30
N GLY A 193 -4.04 -13.34 -6.19
CA GLY A 193 -4.32 -12.42 -5.10
C GLY A 193 -3.24 -11.36 -4.95
N THR A 194 -3.37 -10.57 -3.90
CA THR A 194 -2.47 -9.45 -3.64
C THR A 194 -2.15 -9.34 -2.16
N CYS A 195 -0.93 -8.94 -1.86
CA CYS A 195 -0.51 -8.58 -0.52
C CYS A 195 0.53 -7.46 -0.56
N VAL A 196 0.77 -6.83 0.59
CA VAL A 196 1.93 -5.95 0.78
C VAL A 196 3.07 -6.74 1.41
N ASP A 197 4.31 -6.51 0.99
CA ASP A 197 5.51 -7.19 1.48
C ASP A 197 5.72 -7.04 3.00
N SER A 198 6.71 -7.75 3.53
CA SER A 198 7.07 -7.75 4.95
C SER A 198 7.46 -6.37 5.49
N THR A 199 7.92 -5.44 4.65
CA THR A 199 8.25 -4.06 5.04
C THR A 199 7.09 -3.08 4.90
N ASN A 200 5.94 -3.51 4.37
CA ASN A 200 4.78 -2.67 4.09
C ASN A 200 5.03 -1.55 3.05
N THR A 201 5.93 -1.79 2.09
CA THR A 201 6.32 -0.80 1.07
C THR A 201 6.04 -1.24 -0.36
N VAL A 202 6.01 -2.56 -0.63
CA VAL A 202 5.88 -3.11 -1.98
C VAL A 202 4.64 -3.99 -2.09
N SER A 203 3.76 -3.70 -3.04
CA SER A 203 2.67 -4.63 -3.40
C SER A 203 3.17 -5.79 -4.26
N ILE A 204 2.79 -6.99 -3.85
CA ILE A 204 3.02 -8.27 -4.52
C ILE A 204 1.66 -8.75 -5.02
N THR A 205 1.47 -8.75 -6.33
CA THR A 205 0.20 -9.14 -6.96
C THR A 205 0.44 -10.31 -7.90
N LEU A 206 -0.13 -11.47 -7.54
CA LEU A 206 -0.12 -12.66 -8.37
C LEU A 206 -1.41 -12.70 -9.19
N THR A 207 -1.30 -12.58 -10.50
CA THR A 207 -2.45 -12.43 -11.41
C THR A 207 -3.01 -13.77 -11.91
N ALA A 208 -2.22 -14.83 -11.87
CA ALA A 208 -2.60 -16.18 -12.28
C ALA A 208 -2.13 -17.20 -11.25
N SER A 209 -2.82 -18.34 -11.15
CA SER A 209 -2.45 -19.39 -10.21
C SER A 209 -1.02 -19.89 -10.50
N LEU A 210 -0.30 -20.24 -9.44
CA LEU A 210 1.01 -20.89 -9.53
C LEU A 210 0.96 -22.24 -8.83
N THR A 211 1.44 -23.27 -9.49
CA THR A 211 1.80 -24.55 -8.87
C THR A 211 3.31 -24.56 -8.64
N LYS A 212 3.73 -24.80 -7.41
CA LYS A 212 5.16 -24.94 -7.05
C LYS A 212 5.41 -26.29 -6.40
N ARG A 213 6.53 -26.91 -6.75
CA ARG A 213 6.89 -28.28 -6.33
C ARG A 213 7.91 -28.27 -5.22
N LEU A 214 7.63 -28.97 -4.12
CA LEU A 214 8.52 -28.98 -2.96
C LEU A 214 9.78 -29.84 -3.17
N ASP A 215 9.70 -30.83 -4.05
CA ASP A 215 10.76 -31.78 -4.35
C ASP A 215 11.82 -31.27 -5.35
N ALA A 216 11.77 -29.98 -5.70
CA ALA A 216 12.73 -29.32 -6.56
C ALA A 216 13.11 -27.93 -6.03
N LEU A 217 14.40 -27.56 -6.19
CA LEU A 217 14.90 -26.22 -5.90
C LEU A 217 14.18 -25.17 -6.73
N TRP A 218 14.07 -23.98 -6.18
CA TRP A 218 13.31 -22.90 -6.77
C TRP A 218 13.77 -22.56 -8.19
N ALA A 219 12.79 -22.47 -9.09
CA ALA A 219 12.95 -21.88 -10.42
C ALA A 219 11.73 -21.01 -10.73
N ALA A 220 11.91 -19.95 -11.51
CA ALA A 220 10.84 -19.00 -11.80
C ALA A 220 9.73 -19.63 -12.69
N GLY A 221 8.47 -19.40 -12.35
CA GLY A 221 7.30 -19.74 -13.14
C GLY A 221 6.44 -20.87 -12.57
N ASN A 222 5.38 -21.19 -13.33
CA ASN A 222 4.39 -22.21 -13.01
C ASN A 222 4.92 -23.64 -13.24
N ASN A 223 4.50 -24.59 -12.40
CA ASN A 223 4.94 -26.00 -12.40
C ASN A 223 6.46 -26.17 -12.17
N GLN A 224 7.10 -25.18 -11.55
CA GLN A 224 8.53 -25.19 -11.26
C GLN A 224 8.79 -25.53 -9.79
N GLY A 225 10.06 -25.82 -9.47
CA GLY A 225 10.47 -26.03 -8.09
C GLY A 225 10.19 -24.81 -7.21
N GLY A 226 9.85 -25.08 -5.96
CA GLY A 226 9.47 -24.08 -4.96
C GLY A 226 10.42 -24.02 -3.77
N LEU A 227 11.28 -25.01 -3.56
CA LEU A 227 12.16 -25.05 -2.38
C LEU A 227 13.25 -23.98 -2.47
N ASP A 228 13.31 -23.09 -1.48
CA ASP A 228 14.24 -21.95 -1.48
C ASP A 228 15.71 -22.38 -1.40
N THR A 229 16.01 -23.41 -0.61
CA THR A 229 17.37 -23.92 -0.44
C THR A 229 17.39 -25.35 0.12
N GLY A 230 18.54 -26.00 0.01
CA GLY A 230 18.83 -27.25 0.71
C GLY A 230 18.02 -28.46 0.22
N THR A 231 17.53 -29.25 1.18
CA THR A 231 16.75 -30.48 0.94
C THR A 231 15.34 -30.32 1.52
N PHE A 232 14.43 -31.25 1.21
CA PHE A 232 13.02 -31.18 1.62
C PHE A 232 12.65 -32.22 2.70
N PRO A 233 13.18 -32.13 3.94
CA PRO A 233 12.81 -33.06 5.02
C PRO A 233 11.32 -32.97 5.42
N THR A 234 10.88 -33.93 6.25
CA THR A 234 9.66 -33.81 7.05
C THR A 234 9.74 -32.56 7.93
N GLY A 235 8.66 -31.77 7.99
CA GLY A 235 8.65 -30.53 8.74
C GLY A 235 7.54 -29.57 8.30
N THR A 236 7.62 -28.34 8.77
CA THR A 236 6.73 -27.25 8.37
C THR A 236 7.40 -26.42 7.29
N TYR A 237 6.71 -26.22 6.17
CA TYR A 237 7.12 -25.30 5.12
C TYR A 237 6.22 -24.07 5.14
N HIS A 238 6.84 -22.90 5.12
CA HIS A 238 6.18 -21.62 5.02
C HIS A 238 6.18 -21.18 3.57
N VAL A 239 5.01 -20.83 3.06
CA VAL A 239 4.83 -20.39 1.68
C VAL A 239 4.97 -18.87 1.65
N PHE A 240 5.82 -18.39 0.74
CA PHE A 240 6.04 -16.96 0.53
C PHE A 240 5.64 -16.56 -0.88
N ALA A 241 4.89 -15.47 -1.01
CA ALA A 241 4.81 -14.71 -2.25
C ALA A 241 6.05 -13.80 -2.31
N ILE A 242 6.72 -13.77 -3.46
CA ILE A 242 7.95 -13.00 -3.68
C ILE A 242 7.81 -12.11 -4.91
N LYS A 243 8.52 -10.99 -4.93
CA LYS A 243 8.57 -10.07 -6.07
C LYS A 243 9.99 -9.60 -6.35
N ASN A 244 10.33 -9.57 -7.63
CA ASN A 244 11.44 -8.79 -8.14
C ASN A 244 10.96 -7.36 -8.40
N PRO A 245 11.32 -6.37 -7.57
CA PRO A 245 10.81 -5.01 -7.71
C PRO A 245 11.35 -4.30 -8.96
N THR A 246 12.48 -4.74 -9.52
CA THR A 246 13.07 -4.17 -10.73
C THR A 246 12.31 -4.59 -11.99
N THR A 247 11.93 -5.87 -12.11
CA THR A 247 11.24 -6.40 -13.29
C THR A 247 9.71 -6.48 -13.13
N GLY A 248 9.22 -6.38 -11.90
CA GLY A 248 7.81 -6.58 -11.57
C GLY A 248 7.38 -8.05 -11.48
N ALA A 249 8.28 -9.01 -11.74
CA ALA A 249 7.94 -10.43 -11.70
C ALA A 249 7.54 -10.88 -10.29
N VAL A 250 6.44 -11.63 -10.20
CA VAL A 250 5.90 -12.21 -8.95
C VAL A 250 5.92 -13.73 -9.06
N ASP A 251 6.35 -14.39 -7.98
CA ASP A 251 6.42 -15.85 -7.88
C ASP A 251 6.15 -16.29 -6.42
N ALA A 252 6.30 -17.58 -6.13
CA ALA A 252 6.25 -18.12 -4.79
C ALA A 252 7.41 -19.09 -4.50
N LEU A 253 7.74 -19.25 -3.22
CA LEU A 253 8.69 -20.23 -2.73
C LEU A 253 8.21 -20.88 -1.42
N PHE A 254 8.87 -21.97 -1.03
CA PHE A 254 8.72 -22.68 0.22
C PHE A 254 10.02 -22.60 1.00
N SER A 255 9.91 -22.26 2.28
CA SER A 255 11.06 -22.20 3.19
C SER A 255 10.75 -22.90 4.49
N LEU A 256 11.77 -23.51 5.10
CA LEU A 256 11.73 -23.96 6.49
C LEU A 256 11.76 -22.77 7.48
N SER A 257 12.16 -21.58 7.02
CA SER A 257 12.21 -20.36 7.83
C SER A 257 10.89 -19.60 7.76
N PRO A 258 10.23 -19.28 8.89
CA PRO A 258 8.98 -18.53 8.90
C PRO A 258 9.15 -17.03 8.61
N THR A 259 10.37 -16.51 8.71
CA THR A 259 10.64 -15.06 8.68
C THR A 259 11.77 -14.66 7.73
N ALA A 260 12.67 -15.59 7.39
CA ALA A 260 13.86 -15.30 6.60
C ALA A 260 14.06 -16.39 5.53
N PRO A 261 13.22 -16.45 4.48
CA PRO A 261 13.45 -17.34 3.35
C PRO A 261 14.72 -16.93 2.59
N THR A 262 15.37 -17.90 1.93
CA THR A 262 16.49 -17.60 1.02
C THR A 262 15.93 -17.12 -0.31
N LEU A 263 16.00 -15.82 -0.59
CA LEU A 263 15.42 -15.26 -1.81
C LEU A 263 16.29 -15.54 -3.05
N PRO A 264 15.68 -15.95 -4.18
CA PRO A 264 16.37 -16.04 -5.46
C PRO A 264 16.88 -14.68 -5.95
N THR A 265 17.91 -14.68 -6.80
CA THR A 265 18.51 -13.45 -7.32
C THR A 265 17.48 -12.50 -7.95
N GLY A 266 17.50 -11.23 -7.52
CA GLY A 266 16.61 -10.18 -8.01
C GLY A 266 15.26 -10.11 -7.28
N TYR A 267 14.86 -11.14 -6.55
CA TYR A 267 13.68 -11.09 -5.68
C TYR A 267 14.08 -10.54 -4.31
N THR A 268 13.46 -9.45 -3.90
CA THR A 268 13.81 -8.77 -2.63
C THR A 268 12.60 -8.42 -1.78
N ALA A 269 11.40 -8.35 -2.36
CA ALA A 269 10.16 -8.19 -1.62
C ALA A 269 9.51 -9.56 -1.39
N PHE A 270 9.06 -9.83 -0.17
CA PHE A 270 8.45 -11.12 0.17
C PHE A 270 7.40 -10.99 1.28
N ARG A 271 6.46 -11.94 1.32
CA ARG A 271 5.47 -12.08 2.39
C ARG A 271 5.07 -13.53 2.59
N ARG A 272 4.98 -13.97 3.84
CA ARG A 272 4.41 -15.28 4.20
C ARG A 272 2.90 -15.27 3.94
N ILE A 273 2.42 -16.20 3.12
CA ILE A 273 1.00 -16.32 2.73
C ILE A 273 0.31 -17.57 3.29
N GLY A 274 1.06 -18.44 3.97
CA GLY A 274 0.54 -19.64 4.64
C GLY A 274 1.67 -20.56 5.07
N SER A 275 1.30 -21.71 5.62
CA SER A 275 2.22 -22.80 5.95
C SER A 275 1.53 -24.14 5.71
N PHE A 276 2.29 -25.17 5.37
CA PHE A 276 1.80 -26.54 5.30
C PHE A 276 2.81 -27.48 5.96
N MET A 277 2.34 -28.65 6.37
CA MET A 277 3.17 -29.67 7.02
C MET A 277 3.45 -30.81 6.04
N ARG A 278 4.66 -31.34 6.09
CA ARG A 278 5.07 -32.55 5.38
C ARG A 278 5.45 -33.64 6.37
N ALA A 279 5.00 -34.87 6.11
CA ALA A 279 5.43 -36.08 6.81
C ALA A 279 5.48 -37.25 5.80
N GLY A 280 6.60 -37.38 5.08
CA GLY A 280 6.72 -38.27 3.89
C GLY A 280 5.99 -37.75 2.65
N SER A 281 4.77 -37.22 2.83
CA SER A 281 3.95 -36.52 1.84
C SER A 281 3.45 -35.20 2.42
N ASN A 282 3.10 -34.24 1.57
CA ASN A 282 2.41 -33.02 2.01
C ASN A 282 1.08 -33.42 2.66
N ARG A 283 0.86 -33.01 3.91
CA ARG A 283 -0.40 -33.29 4.59
C ARG A 283 -1.53 -32.59 3.86
N ALA A 284 -2.61 -33.30 3.62
CA ALA A 284 -3.77 -32.77 2.92
C ALA A 284 -4.57 -31.81 3.81
N PHE A 285 -4.92 -30.64 3.27
CA PHE A 285 -5.70 -29.62 3.96
C PHE A 285 -6.64 -28.85 3.04
N GLN A 286 -7.60 -28.15 3.63
CA GLN A 286 -8.48 -27.20 2.98
C GLN A 286 -8.34 -25.84 3.67
N GLN A 287 -8.18 -24.77 2.89
CA GLN A 287 -8.04 -23.42 3.42
C GLN A 287 -9.29 -22.58 3.14
N PHE A 288 -9.81 -21.92 4.18
CA PHE A 288 -10.87 -20.93 4.09
C PHE A 288 -10.41 -19.65 4.79
N GLY A 289 -9.92 -18.69 4.01
CA GLY A 289 -9.32 -17.48 4.59
C GLY A 289 -8.12 -17.84 5.48
N ASP A 290 -8.24 -17.61 6.79
CA ASP A 290 -7.19 -17.90 7.78
C ASP A 290 -7.35 -19.26 8.46
N GLU A 291 -8.43 -19.99 8.17
CA GLU A 291 -8.68 -21.32 8.71
C GLU A 291 -8.12 -22.40 7.79
N PHE A 292 -7.43 -23.37 8.37
CA PHE A 292 -6.87 -24.52 7.68
C PHE A 292 -7.40 -25.78 8.33
N TYR A 293 -8.21 -26.55 7.60
CA TYR A 293 -8.75 -27.82 8.04
C TYR A 293 -7.87 -28.95 7.52
N LEU A 294 -7.41 -29.82 8.41
CA LEU A 294 -6.78 -31.06 8.01
C LEU A 294 -7.83 -31.96 7.34
N ALA A 295 -7.51 -32.54 6.19
CA ALA A 295 -8.40 -33.49 5.53
C ALA A 295 -8.62 -34.75 6.39
N ALA A 296 -7.60 -35.14 7.15
CA ALA A 296 -7.68 -36.18 8.17
C ALA A 296 -7.25 -35.59 9.53
N PRO A 297 -8.19 -35.39 10.47
CA PRO A 297 -7.86 -34.98 11.83
C PRO A 297 -6.87 -35.95 12.49
N ASN A 298 -5.91 -35.43 13.25
CA ASN A 298 -4.88 -36.22 13.91
C ASN A 298 -5.16 -36.37 15.41
N LEU A 299 -5.06 -37.58 15.96
CA LEU A 299 -5.12 -37.82 17.39
C LEU A 299 -3.72 -37.64 17.99
N ASP A 300 -3.45 -36.46 18.53
CA ASP A 300 -2.12 -36.07 19.07
C ASP A 300 -1.88 -36.59 20.49
N VAL A 301 -2.95 -36.74 21.27
CA VAL A 301 -2.90 -37.34 22.62
C VAL A 301 -3.92 -38.48 22.66
N ALA A 302 -3.46 -39.68 23.03
CA ALA A 302 -4.24 -40.92 22.95
C ALA A 302 -4.00 -41.85 24.15
N GLY A 303 -3.91 -41.32 25.38
CA GLY A 303 -3.43 -42.10 26.51
C GLY A 303 -4.45 -42.33 27.62
N LEU A 304 -4.51 -43.58 28.09
CA LEU A 304 -5.06 -43.88 29.41
C LEU A 304 -4.20 -43.19 30.46
N ASN A 305 -4.83 -42.51 31.43
CA ASN A 305 -4.15 -41.85 32.54
C ASN A 305 -3.03 -40.87 32.09
N SER A 306 -3.18 -40.28 30.91
CA SER A 306 -2.14 -39.45 30.29
C SER A 306 -1.99 -38.07 30.91
N GLU A 307 -2.91 -37.66 31.78
CA GLU A 307 -2.99 -36.31 32.34
C GLU A 307 -2.99 -36.34 33.88
N GLY A 308 -2.47 -35.27 34.49
CA GLY A 308 -2.38 -35.16 35.94
C GLY A 308 -2.25 -33.73 36.45
N THR A 309 -1.87 -33.57 37.72
CA THR A 309 -1.84 -32.27 38.40
C THR A 309 -0.62 -31.41 38.06
N ASN A 310 0.34 -31.94 37.30
CA ASN A 310 1.46 -31.18 36.77
C ASN A 310 1.13 -30.66 35.36
N ALA A 311 1.63 -29.48 35.02
CA ALA A 311 1.52 -28.96 33.66
C ALA A 311 2.29 -29.85 32.68
N ILE A 312 1.66 -30.20 31.57
CA ILE A 312 2.24 -30.99 30.48
C ILE A 312 2.16 -30.19 29.18
N LEU A 313 3.28 -30.08 28.47
CA LEU A 313 3.28 -29.55 27.10
C LEU A 313 2.90 -30.65 26.11
N ARG A 314 1.85 -30.40 25.34
CA ARG A 314 1.33 -31.30 24.30
C ARG A 314 1.70 -30.74 22.94
N THR A 315 2.53 -31.48 22.21
CA THR A 315 2.82 -31.18 20.80
C THR A 315 1.63 -31.59 19.94
N LEU A 316 1.19 -30.70 19.05
CA LEU A 316 0.03 -30.88 18.20
C LEU A 316 0.43 -30.95 16.72
N THR A 317 -0.42 -31.54 15.89
CA THR A 317 -0.25 -31.55 14.43
C THR A 317 -0.69 -30.21 13.82
N VAL A 318 0.09 -29.17 14.07
CA VAL A 318 -0.06 -27.83 13.46
C VAL A 318 1.32 -27.28 13.05
N PRO A 319 1.39 -26.24 12.19
CA PRO A 319 2.67 -25.65 11.78
C PRO A 319 3.55 -25.21 12.95
N THR A 320 4.84 -25.55 12.87
CA THR A 320 5.91 -25.07 13.77
C THR A 320 6.55 -23.78 13.24
N GLY A 321 7.38 -23.11 14.03
CA GLY A 321 8.05 -21.85 13.68
C GLY A 321 7.17 -20.60 13.85
N ILE A 322 5.86 -20.78 14.01
CA ILE A 322 4.87 -19.71 14.18
C ILE A 322 3.87 -20.06 15.28
N ASN A 323 3.25 -19.04 15.89
CA ASN A 323 2.10 -19.24 16.77
C ASN A 323 0.82 -19.30 15.92
N VAL A 324 0.03 -20.37 16.07
CA VAL A 324 -1.29 -20.51 15.45
C VAL A 324 -2.33 -20.80 16.54
N LYS A 325 -3.62 -20.59 16.27
CA LYS A 325 -4.67 -21.18 17.12
C LYS A 325 -4.93 -22.59 16.63
N ALA A 326 -4.52 -23.60 17.40
CA ALA A 326 -4.85 -24.98 17.10
C ALA A 326 -6.34 -25.22 17.36
N MET A 327 -7.00 -25.86 16.40
CA MET A 327 -8.43 -26.18 16.47
C MET A 327 -8.58 -27.64 16.91
N LEU A 328 -9.18 -27.84 18.09
CA LEU A 328 -9.12 -29.09 18.84
C LEU A 328 -10.50 -29.64 19.14
N ARG A 329 -10.62 -30.96 19.11
CA ARG A 329 -11.70 -31.71 19.77
C ARG A 329 -11.09 -32.51 20.89
N VAL A 330 -11.55 -32.24 22.10
CA VAL A 330 -10.99 -32.83 23.31
C VAL A 330 -12.03 -33.72 23.98
N ARG A 331 -11.55 -34.81 24.60
CA ARG A 331 -12.36 -35.69 25.45
C ARG A 331 -11.54 -36.12 26.65
N GLY A 332 -12.14 -36.01 27.84
CA GLY A 332 -11.57 -36.55 29.07
C GLY A 332 -12.50 -37.52 29.77
N THR A 333 -11.92 -38.38 30.61
CA THR A 333 -12.62 -39.26 31.58
C THR A 333 -11.70 -39.56 32.75
N SER A 334 -12.25 -39.69 33.96
CA SER A 334 -11.55 -40.20 35.13
C SER A 334 -12.49 -40.99 36.03
N SER A 335 -11.95 -41.86 36.90
CA SER A 335 -12.70 -42.52 37.97
C SER A 335 -12.94 -41.64 39.19
N ASN A 336 -12.37 -40.43 39.23
CA ASN A 336 -12.57 -39.41 40.26
C ASN A 336 -13.28 -38.20 39.66
N ALA A 337 -13.77 -37.27 40.49
CA ALA A 337 -14.17 -35.95 40.01
C ALA A 337 -12.95 -35.27 39.38
N TRP A 338 -13.10 -34.72 38.19
CA TRP A 338 -11.97 -34.35 37.36
C TRP A 338 -12.28 -33.14 36.49
N GLY A 339 -11.25 -32.39 36.15
CA GLY A 339 -11.31 -31.35 35.13
C GLY A 339 -9.93 -31.11 34.54
N VAL A 340 -9.88 -30.64 33.30
CA VAL A 340 -8.66 -30.35 32.55
C VAL A 340 -8.75 -28.93 31.99
N LEU A 341 -7.70 -28.17 32.24
CA LEU A 341 -7.52 -26.82 31.70
C LEU A 341 -6.48 -26.86 30.58
N PHE A 342 -6.78 -26.17 29.47
CA PHE A 342 -5.95 -26.04 28.28
C PHE A 342 -5.53 -24.59 28.13
N THR A 343 -4.22 -24.34 28.11
CA THR A 343 -3.69 -22.97 28.02
C THR A 343 -2.60 -22.86 26.96
N PRO A 344 -2.41 -21.67 26.37
CA PRO A 344 -1.18 -21.35 25.66
C PRO A 344 0.03 -21.48 26.61
N PRO A 345 1.19 -21.99 26.18
CA PRO A 345 2.37 -22.13 27.05
C PRO A 345 2.98 -20.78 27.49
N ASP A 346 2.66 -19.70 26.79
CA ASP A 346 3.25 -18.38 26.99
C ASP A 346 2.44 -17.47 27.94
N VAL A 347 1.29 -17.94 28.42
CA VAL A 347 0.63 -17.34 29.60
C VAL A 347 1.17 -17.98 30.89
N PRO A 348 1.04 -17.35 32.07
CA PRO A 348 1.43 -17.98 33.33
C PRO A 348 0.69 -19.31 33.57
N ASP A 349 1.35 -20.27 34.23
CA ASP A 349 0.69 -21.51 34.66
C ASP A 349 -0.26 -21.22 35.82
N VAL A 350 -1.43 -21.82 35.79
CA VAL A 350 -2.43 -21.73 36.85
C VAL A 350 -2.94 -23.13 37.19
N VAL A 351 -3.24 -23.35 38.47
CA VAL A 351 -3.81 -24.62 38.91
C VAL A 351 -5.29 -24.64 38.52
N PRO A 352 -5.78 -25.68 37.81
CA PRO A 352 -7.19 -25.80 37.49
C PRO A 352 -8.02 -26.06 38.75
N GLU A 353 -9.25 -25.55 38.77
CA GLU A 353 -10.20 -25.72 39.88
C GLU A 353 -11.60 -26.04 39.34
N LEU A 354 -12.40 -26.83 40.07
CA LEU A 354 -13.74 -27.25 39.59
C LEU A 354 -14.86 -26.23 39.88
N ALA A 355 -14.67 -25.36 40.87
CA ALA A 355 -15.72 -24.48 41.39
C ALA A 355 -15.26 -23.03 41.61
N ASP A 356 -14.01 -22.72 41.32
CA ASP A 356 -13.43 -21.39 41.50
C ASP A 356 -12.51 -21.03 40.31
N ALA A 357 -12.09 -19.78 40.22
CA ALA A 357 -11.14 -19.32 39.21
C ALA A 357 -9.85 -20.17 39.27
N PRO A 358 -9.31 -20.62 38.13
CA PRO A 358 -9.65 -20.22 36.76
C PRO A 358 -10.70 -21.11 36.05
N LEU A 359 -11.32 -22.07 36.75
CA LEU A 359 -12.15 -23.15 36.20
C LEU A 359 -11.37 -24.11 35.28
N VAL A 360 -12.10 -24.95 34.54
CA VAL A 360 -11.61 -25.98 33.60
C VAL A 360 -12.38 -25.89 32.28
N ASP A 361 -11.76 -26.35 31.18
CA ASP A 361 -12.42 -26.36 29.86
C ASP A 361 -13.29 -27.59 29.64
N ILE A 362 -12.89 -28.72 30.24
CA ILE A 362 -13.68 -29.95 30.33
C ILE A 362 -13.56 -30.51 31.74
N GLY A 363 -14.61 -31.15 32.23
CA GLY A 363 -14.60 -31.78 33.54
C GLY A 363 -15.96 -32.37 33.89
N ASN A 364 -15.94 -33.41 34.72
CA ASN A 364 -17.18 -34.07 35.14
C ASN A 364 -17.01 -34.81 36.47
N SER A 365 -18.15 -35.33 36.94
CA SER A 365 -18.28 -36.35 37.96
C SER A 365 -17.51 -37.65 37.61
N PRO A 366 -17.15 -38.46 38.62
CA PRO A 366 -16.52 -39.78 38.45
C PRO A 366 -17.18 -40.67 37.39
N GLY A 367 -16.38 -41.27 36.52
CA GLY A 367 -16.81 -42.23 35.49
C GLY A 367 -17.46 -41.60 34.25
N SER A 368 -17.81 -40.31 34.31
CA SER A 368 -18.51 -39.61 33.23
C SER A 368 -17.52 -38.95 32.26
N PRO A 369 -17.67 -39.16 30.94
CA PRO A 369 -16.90 -38.41 29.95
C PRO A 369 -17.39 -36.98 29.81
N ASP A 370 -16.48 -36.12 29.39
CA ASP A 370 -16.82 -34.78 28.91
C ASP A 370 -16.05 -34.47 27.61
N ARG A 371 -16.61 -33.59 26.78
CA ARG A 371 -16.13 -33.27 25.44
C ARG A 371 -16.33 -31.80 25.14
N SER A 372 -15.33 -31.20 24.49
CA SER A 372 -15.43 -29.82 24.02
C SER A 372 -14.68 -29.62 22.71
N THR A 373 -15.00 -28.52 22.02
CA THR A 373 -14.23 -28.02 20.89
C THR A 373 -13.55 -26.74 21.34
N LEU A 374 -12.23 -26.69 21.21
CA LEU A 374 -11.39 -25.60 21.72
C LEU A 374 -10.54 -25.01 20.59
N ALA A 375 -10.20 -23.73 20.72
CA ALA A 375 -9.23 -23.05 19.86
C ALA A 375 -8.16 -22.39 20.73
N ILE A 376 -7.00 -23.03 20.85
CA ILE A 376 -5.94 -22.61 21.79
C ILE A 376 -4.70 -22.20 21.02
N ARG A 377 -4.10 -21.06 21.38
CA ARG A 377 -2.87 -20.58 20.75
C ARG A 377 -1.69 -21.46 21.15
N THR A 378 -0.91 -21.90 20.17
CA THR A 378 0.31 -22.68 20.38
C THR A 378 1.51 -21.78 20.62
N ASN A 379 2.57 -22.33 21.22
CA ASN A 379 3.91 -21.78 21.05
C ASN A 379 4.47 -22.09 19.63
N THR A 380 5.67 -21.61 19.32
CA THR A 380 6.34 -21.84 18.03
C THR A 380 6.80 -23.29 17.82
N SER A 381 6.78 -24.13 18.86
CA SER A 381 7.07 -25.56 18.77
C SER A 381 5.80 -26.41 18.54
N ALA A 382 4.69 -25.78 18.14
CA ALA A 382 3.37 -26.42 17.98
C ALA A 382 2.82 -27.03 19.27
N GLN A 383 3.09 -26.42 20.43
CA GLN A 383 2.65 -26.96 21.72
C GLN A 383 1.59 -26.10 22.39
N ILE A 384 0.68 -26.78 23.09
CA ILE A 384 -0.19 -26.20 24.13
C ILE A 384 0.16 -26.80 25.48
N ARG A 385 -0.38 -26.24 26.56
CA ARG A 385 -0.25 -26.80 27.90
C ARG A 385 -1.59 -27.36 28.38
N THR A 386 -1.53 -28.52 29.01
CA THR A 386 -2.66 -29.14 29.70
C THR A 386 -2.31 -29.39 31.16
N ARG A 387 -3.31 -29.28 32.04
CA ARG A 387 -3.17 -29.57 33.47
C ARG A 387 -4.53 -30.01 34.02
N ALA A 388 -4.56 -31.05 34.85
CA ALA A 388 -5.78 -31.56 35.47
C ALA A 388 -5.89 -31.26 36.96
N THR A 389 -7.12 -31.30 37.49
CA THR A 389 -7.41 -31.17 38.92
C THR A 389 -7.04 -32.42 39.73
N THR A 390 -6.87 -33.56 39.04
CA THR A 390 -6.55 -34.85 39.66
C THR A 390 -5.61 -35.66 38.76
N ALA A 391 -4.91 -36.63 39.34
CA ALA A 391 -4.05 -37.56 38.60
C ALA A 391 -4.86 -38.60 37.83
N ASN A 392 -4.21 -39.26 36.86
CA ASN A 392 -4.77 -40.39 36.10
C ASN A 392 -6.04 -40.03 35.31
N VAL A 393 -6.10 -38.81 34.78
CA VAL A 393 -7.17 -38.44 33.83
C VAL A 393 -6.80 -39.00 32.45
N THR A 394 -7.72 -39.76 31.86
CA THR A 394 -7.59 -40.23 30.47
C THR A 394 -7.97 -39.09 29.55
N LEU A 395 -7.05 -38.67 28.68
CA LEU A 395 -7.25 -37.53 27.80
C LEU A 395 -7.02 -37.92 26.33
N HIS A 396 -7.92 -37.44 25.49
CA HIS A 396 -7.80 -37.50 24.03
C HIS A 396 -7.84 -36.09 23.47
N VAL A 397 -6.88 -35.75 22.63
CA VAL A 397 -6.81 -34.46 21.93
C VAL A 397 -6.67 -34.74 20.45
N VAL A 398 -7.70 -34.37 19.69
CA VAL A 398 -7.71 -34.45 18.23
C VAL A 398 -7.52 -33.05 17.67
N THR A 399 -6.47 -32.86 16.87
CA THR A 399 -6.29 -31.64 16.07
C THR A 399 -6.95 -31.84 14.73
N TYR A 400 -7.91 -30.97 14.40
CA TYR A 400 -8.59 -31.01 13.11
C TYR A 400 -8.21 -29.84 12.20
N GLY A 401 -7.43 -28.89 12.69
CA GLY A 401 -7.00 -27.73 11.91
C GLY A 401 -6.26 -26.69 12.74
N TRP A 402 -5.97 -25.56 12.11
CA TRP A 402 -5.40 -24.38 12.75
C TRP A 402 -5.90 -23.09 12.11
N ILE A 403 -5.83 -22.00 12.86
CA ILE A 403 -6.06 -20.64 12.36
C ILE A 403 -4.72 -19.90 12.35
N ASP A 404 -4.33 -19.41 11.17
CA ASP A 404 -3.11 -18.63 10.94
C ASP A 404 -3.46 -17.25 10.39
N ALA A 405 -3.22 -16.21 11.19
CA ALA A 405 -3.50 -14.82 10.82
C ALA A 405 -2.55 -14.29 9.72
N ARG A 406 -1.41 -14.97 9.47
CA ARG A 406 -0.47 -14.64 8.38
C ARG A 406 0.01 -13.18 8.40
N GLY A 407 0.14 -12.63 9.61
CA GLY A 407 0.57 -11.25 9.84
C GLY A 407 -0.43 -10.20 9.35
N LYS A 408 -1.72 -10.55 9.18
CA LYS A 408 -2.85 -9.61 9.23
C LYS A 408 -3.17 -9.35 10.70
#